data_AF-A0A2T0KRH9-F1
#
_entry.id   AF-A0A2T0KRH9-F1
#
_cell.length_a   1.000
_cell.length_b   1.000
_cell.length_c   1.000
_cell.angle_alpha   90.00
_cell.angle_beta   90.00
_cell.angle_gamma   90.00
#
_symmetry.space_group_name_H-M   'P 1'
#
loop_
_entity.id
_entity.type
_entity.pdbx_description
1 polymer ?
#
loop_
_entity_poly.entity_id
_entity_poly.type
_entity_poly.pdbx_seq_one_letter_code
_entity_poly.pdbx_strand_id
1 'polypeptide(L)' 'MSRVLHNWIFVGTRAYDEYTFVPWLNKNVYRRTVDLSRVCLL' A
#
# COMPACT_ATOMS: atom_id res chain seq x y z
N MET A 1 16.04 -28.64 12.47
CA MET A 1 14.98 -27.96 13.25
C MET A 1 14.71 -26.61 12.61
N SER A 2 13.77 -26.56 11.67
CA SER A 2 13.51 -25.36 10.85
C SER A 2 12.56 -24.43 11.59
N ARG A 3 13.07 -23.31 12.12
CA ARG A 3 12.24 -22.23 12.67
C ARG A 3 11.70 -21.40 11.50
N VAL A 4 10.69 -21.94 10.82
CA VAL A 4 10.01 -21.19 9.74
C VAL A 4 9.09 -20.19 10.41
N LEU A 5 9.47 -18.92 10.37
CA LEU A 5 8.66 -17.81 10.84
C LEU A 5 7.41 -17.69 9.97
N HIS A 6 6.28 -18.15 10.52
CA HIS A 6 5.01 -18.24 9.82
C HIS A 6 4.07 -17.04 10.03
N ASN A 7 4.47 -16.05 10.85
CA ASN A 7 3.59 -14.92 11.20
C ASN A 7 4.02 -13.66 10.44
N TRP A 8 3.40 -13.47 9.27
CA TRP A 8 3.52 -12.23 8.50
C TRP A 8 2.44 -11.25 8.96
N ILE A 9 2.85 -10.08 9.45
CA ILE A 9 1.93 -8.97 9.69
C ILE A 9 2.06 -8.00 8.52
N PHE A 10 0.94 -7.74 7.85
CA PHE A 10 0.85 -6.71 6.81
C PHE A 10 0.66 -5.36 7.47
N VAL A 11 1.65 -4.47 7.32
CA VAL A 11 1.58 -3.11 7.82
C VAL A 11 1.62 -2.18 6.62
N GLY A 12 0.49 -1.52 6.33
CA GLY A 12 0.45 -0.40 5.40
C GLY A 12 1.07 0.80 6.08
N THR A 13 2.26 1.23 5.65
CA THR A 13 3.03 2.27 6.35
C THR A 13 2.85 3.66 5.73
N ARG A 14 2.40 3.74 4.48
CA ARG A 14 2.11 5.01 3.80
C ARG A 14 0.88 4.86 2.92
N ALA A 15 -0.26 5.33 3.40
CA ALA A 15 -1.44 5.52 2.58
C ALA A 15 -1.57 7.01 2.31
N TYR A 16 -1.53 7.40 1.04
CA TYR A 16 -1.84 8.77 0.64
C TYR A 16 -2.87 8.77 -0.49
N ASP A 17 -3.79 9.71 -0.35
CA ASP A 17 -4.93 9.89 -1.24
C ASP A 17 -4.71 11.17 -2.04
N GLU A 18 -4.75 11.07 -3.36
CA GLU A 18 -4.56 12.19 -4.28
C GLU A 18 -5.75 12.31 -5.22
N TYR A 19 -6.11 13.57 -5.53
CA TYR A 19 -7.00 13.90 -6.63
C TYR A 19 -6.20 14.57 -7.73
N THR A 20 -6.24 13.98 -8.92
CA THR A 20 -5.58 14.55 -10.10
C THR A 20 -6.61 14.82 -11.18
N PHE A 21 -6.68 16.06 -11.66
CA PHE A 21 -7.47 16.37 -12.84
C PHE A 21 -6.78 15.80 -14.07
N VAL A 22 -7.49 14.99 -14.86
CA VAL A 22 -6.97 14.36 -16.07
C VAL A 22 -7.61 15.05 -17.28
N PRO A 23 -6.88 15.93 -18.00
CA PRO A 23 -7.47 16.79 -19.03
C PRO A 23 -8.09 16.03 -20.20
N TRP A 24 -7.45 14.94 -20.64
CA TRP A 24 -7.97 14.11 -21.76
C TRP A 24 -9.19 13.26 -21.38
N LEU A 25 -9.51 13.13 -20.09
CA LEU A 25 -10.74 12.52 -19.60
C LEU A 25 -11.77 13.56 -19.13
N ASN A 26 -11.40 14.85 -19.13
CA ASN A 26 -12.14 15.97 -18.54
C ASN A 26 -12.74 15.63 -17.16
N LYS A 27 -11.96 14.95 -16.32
CA LYS A 27 -12.45 14.38 -15.06
C LYS A 27 -11.36 14.39 -13.98
N ASN A 28 -11.78 14.57 -12.73
CA ASN A 28 -10.94 14.31 -11.57
C ASN A 28 -10.88 12.81 -11.28
N VAL A 29 -9.66 12.28 -11.22
CA VAL A 29 -9.39 10.88 -10.87
C VAL A 29 -8.87 10.83 -9.45
N TYR A 30 -9.53 10.01 -8.63
CA TYR A 30 -9.06 9.69 -7.29
C TYR A 30 -8.03 8.56 -7.37
N ARG A 31 -6.87 8.75 -6.75
CA ARG A 31 -5.82 7.74 -6.65
C ARG A 31 -5.41 7.56 -5.19
N ARG A 32 -5.57 6.35 -4.69
CA ARG A 32 -5.06 5.93 -3.39
C ARG A 32 -3.81 5.08 -3.62
N THR A 33 -2.67 5.54 -3.10
CA THR A 33 -1.43 4.77 -3.11
C THR A 33 -1.19 4.24 -1.72
N VAL A 34 -0.92 2.93 -1.60
CA VAL A 34 -0.60 2.28 -0.33
C VAL A 34 0.73 1.57 -0.46
N ASP A 35 1.73 2.00 0.31
CA ASP A 35 2.99 1.27 0.43
C ASP A 35 2.77 0.03 1.30
N LEU A 36 2.86 -1.13 0.67
CA LEU A 36 2.79 -2.43 1.34
C LEU A 36 4.15 -2.74 1.96
N SER A 37 4.25 -2.67 3.29
CA SER A 37 5.41 -3.18 4.03
C SER A 37 5.06 -4.51 4.70
N ARG A 38 5.91 -5.52 4.53
CA ARG A 38 5.79 -6.82 5.21
C ARG A 38 6.78 -6.86 6.36
N VAL A 39 6.29 -7.00 7.59
CA VAL A 39 7.15 -7.20 8.76
C VAL A 39 6.99 -8.65 9.22
N CYS A 40 8.11 -9.37 9.26
CA CYS A 40 8.19 -10.69 9.88
C CYS A 40 8.65 -10.50 11.32
N LEU A 41 7.80 -10.83 12.29
CA LEU A 41 8.17 -10.81 13.70
C LEU A 41 8.83 -12.16 14.05
N LEU A 42 10.06 -12.08 14.57
CA LEU A 42 10.89 -13.18 15.05
C LEU A 42 10.47 -13.66 16.45
#